data_AF-K3W7N5-F1
#
_entry.id   AF-K3W7N5-F1
#
_cell.length_a   1.000
_cell.length_b   1.000
_cell.length_c   1.000
_cell.angle_alpha   90.00
_cell.angle_beta   90.00
_cell.angle_gamma   90.00
#
_symmetry.space_group_name_H-M   'P 1'
#
loop_
_entity.id
_entity.type
_entity.pdbx_description
1 polymer ?
#
loop_
_entity_poly.entity_id
_entity_poly.type
_entity_poly.pdbx_seq_one_letter_code
_entity_poly.pdbx_strand_id
1 'polypeptide(L)'
;VLRVDFKSTEALALASANDSTCASTSTTGDNGASMWSRLFRHFTLQTPLLNRLLPKLKCGRLMLEVGDPAVWKQFDVVLAGSSMVDLGLYYYNLNKRDAPPLGCVHLHSAHIDVLEEVVMVVTTDKTWFLCAEHAREANDWAEAICATIEKVSQGVLLEGRSAARRRLSSTVTAVTLREIQSREPHARVDEFLEVFVKSNSEDVRIQTMKGALSWSCMRNLAWKLWLDYLPLDVPFKDWIPIAKEKRQKYSALRKRHSIFSESLHVAESCEDFIHSCEATEDALLYDIYKDVRRTRGSMPYFRDPVVQCMLIRILYTYSNAHPEVSYNQGMGELLATIVYLLHIEQWPSQKSTKDDADMSASILSTSSFENVHSEAESDSDDGSYVYVESFIDVQPDGSYLDRDTFLRMSPFTGGAARYSDCCRDAVEEIIREITNGEFLEHDAYLLLEEVMIRMAGAYCPEAPPPSSSRKTFGSKKANAASSPTSITSYVMGHDDSTTASPLYDQMNSIHNHILRRCDPPTARHLSHLGIEPQMFSLRWVRVLMSREFEMAQVWQVWDAIFSVTPCDFSFINLLCVAAVREFRDEILAVEDATSVLLCFRDLSDRIDADRLVDNARELYEALLLAAAVEASNGFS
;
A
#
# COMPACT_ATOMS: atom_id res chain seq x y z
N VAL A 1 15.04 15.12 -32.10
CA VAL A 1 16.10 16.06 -31.66
C VAL A 1 16.19 15.86 -30.15
N LEU A 2 17.04 14.99 -29.63
CA LEU A 2 18.49 15.12 -29.49
C LEU A 2 19.17 13.75 -29.52
N ARG A 3 20.41 13.77 -29.98
CA ARG A 3 21.32 12.66 -30.27
C ARG A 3 22.38 12.64 -29.16
N VAL A 4 22.68 11.48 -28.59
CA VAL A 4 23.92 11.26 -27.83
C VAL A 4 24.54 9.96 -28.34
N ASP A 5 25.59 10.13 -29.14
CA ASP A 5 26.46 9.07 -29.63
C ASP A 5 27.47 8.71 -28.53
N PHE A 6 27.67 7.40 -28.29
CA PHE A 6 28.97 6.88 -27.84
C PHE A 6 29.37 5.73 -28.79
N LYS A 7 30.48 5.95 -29.50
CA LYS A 7 31.18 4.96 -30.33
C LYS A 7 32.35 4.36 -29.58
N SER A 8 32.47 3.03 -29.60
CA SER A 8 33.72 2.29 -29.85
C SER A 8 33.35 0.85 -30.25
N THR A 9 33.47 0.41 -31.51
CA THR A 9 34.66 -0.23 -32.17
C THR A 9 35.35 -1.26 -31.25
N GLU A 10 35.62 -2.52 -31.59
CA GLU A 10 35.87 -3.23 -32.85
C GLU A 10 35.91 -4.76 -32.53
N ALA A 11 35.32 -5.60 -33.39
CA ALA A 11 36.01 -6.60 -34.24
C ALA A 11 36.38 -7.97 -33.61
N LEU A 12 35.65 -8.98 -34.09
CA LEU A 12 36.03 -10.39 -34.20
C LEU A 12 37.42 -10.58 -34.85
N ALA A 13 38.21 -11.53 -34.35
CA ALA A 13 39.21 -12.24 -35.15
C ALA A 13 39.41 -13.69 -34.68
N LEU A 14 39.27 -14.60 -35.65
CA LEU A 14 39.53 -16.03 -35.60
C LEU A 14 41.00 -16.37 -35.33
N ALA A 15 41.25 -17.47 -34.60
CA ALA A 15 42.40 -18.37 -34.79
C ALA A 15 42.02 -19.74 -34.21
N SER A 16 41.54 -20.67 -35.03
CA SER A 16 42.29 -21.75 -35.70
C SER A 16 42.85 -22.82 -34.74
N ALA A 17 42.34 -24.04 -34.95
CA ALA A 17 42.74 -25.28 -34.31
C ALA A 17 44.24 -25.59 -34.44
N ASN A 18 44.78 -26.28 -33.42
CA ASN A 18 45.78 -27.33 -33.62
C ASN A 18 45.77 -28.32 -32.43
N ASP A 19 45.65 -29.60 -32.78
CA ASP A 19 45.83 -30.77 -31.93
C ASP A 19 47.25 -30.85 -31.35
N SER A 20 47.38 -31.39 -30.13
CA SER A 20 48.09 -32.66 -29.85
C SER A 20 48.59 -32.79 -28.39
N THR A 21 48.16 -33.89 -27.76
CA THR A 21 48.90 -34.78 -26.82
C THR A 21 49.77 -34.19 -25.71
N CYS A 22 49.43 -34.46 -24.44
CA CYS A 22 50.07 -35.54 -23.66
C CYS A 22 49.54 -35.60 -22.22
N ALA A 23 49.45 -36.84 -21.73
CA ALA A 23 49.01 -37.24 -20.40
C ALA A 23 50.04 -36.95 -19.31
N SER A 24 49.58 -36.69 -18.08
CA SER A 24 50.00 -37.47 -16.91
C SER A 24 49.17 -37.14 -15.67
N THR A 25 48.62 -38.22 -15.12
CA THR A 25 47.88 -38.42 -13.88
C THR A 25 48.65 -38.06 -12.59
N SER A 26 47.94 -37.54 -11.58
CA SER A 26 48.04 -38.06 -10.21
C SER A 26 46.75 -37.82 -9.42
N THR A 27 46.23 -38.92 -8.90
CA THR A 27 44.96 -39.21 -8.23
C THR A 27 44.92 -38.84 -6.74
N THR A 28 43.76 -38.38 -6.28
CA THR A 28 43.04 -38.79 -5.05
C THR A 28 41.65 -38.17 -5.17
N GLY A 29 40.55 -38.89 -5.42
CA GLY A 29 39.93 -39.81 -4.49
C GLY A 29 38.66 -39.14 -3.97
N ASP A 30 37.54 -39.25 -4.70
CA ASP A 30 36.22 -39.00 -4.13
C ASP A 30 35.16 -39.90 -4.77
N ASN A 31 34.47 -40.64 -3.92
CA ASN A 31 33.76 -41.88 -4.24
C ASN A 31 32.25 -41.69 -4.03
N GLY A 32 31.68 -40.63 -4.62
CA GLY A 32 30.26 -40.27 -4.47
C GLY A 32 29.58 -39.65 -5.70
N ALA A 33 30.22 -39.62 -6.87
CA ALA A 33 29.67 -38.95 -8.05
C ALA A 33 28.87 -39.92 -8.95
N SER A 34 27.59 -39.64 -9.19
CA SER A 34 26.69 -40.49 -9.99
C SER A 34 27.18 -40.64 -11.44
N MET A 35 26.85 -41.75 -12.11
CA MET A 35 27.21 -42.03 -13.51
C MET A 35 26.90 -40.87 -14.47
N TRP A 36 25.87 -40.06 -14.17
CA TRP A 36 25.48 -38.86 -14.92
C TRP A 36 26.53 -37.74 -14.87
N SER A 37 27.14 -37.51 -13.70
CA SER A 37 28.19 -36.49 -13.55
C SER A 37 29.49 -36.84 -14.30
N ARG A 38 29.73 -38.13 -14.57
CA ARG A 38 30.82 -38.58 -15.46
C ARG A 38 30.48 -38.44 -16.95
N LEU A 39 29.20 -38.57 -17.32
CA LEU A 39 28.74 -38.38 -18.70
C LEU A 39 28.76 -36.91 -19.14
N PHE A 40 28.40 -35.97 -18.25
CA PHE A 40 28.37 -34.54 -18.56
C PHE A 40 29.78 -33.92 -18.76
N ARG A 41 30.83 -34.50 -18.19
CA ARG A 41 32.21 -34.02 -18.38
C ARG A 41 32.83 -34.40 -19.74
N HIS A 42 32.22 -35.33 -20.47
CA HIS A 42 32.75 -35.82 -21.76
C HIS A 42 32.01 -35.30 -23.00
N PHE A 43 30.93 -34.54 -22.84
CA PHE A 43 30.22 -33.91 -23.95
C PHE A 43 30.14 -32.39 -23.77
N THR A 44 31.21 -31.69 -24.16
CA THR A 44 31.10 -30.27 -24.57
C THR A 44 30.35 -30.22 -25.90
N LEU A 45 29.02 -30.37 -25.84
CA LEU A 45 28.15 -30.13 -26.98
C LEU A 45 28.10 -28.63 -27.24
N GLN A 46 28.40 -28.24 -28.48
CA GLN A 46 28.22 -26.87 -28.95
C GLN A 46 26.78 -26.38 -28.68
N THR A 47 26.68 -25.13 -28.28
CA THR A 47 25.49 -24.37 -27.85
C THR A 47 24.22 -24.50 -28.72
N PRO A 48 24.23 -24.83 -30.04
CA PRO A 48 22.99 -24.95 -30.81
C PRO A 48 22.10 -26.14 -30.46
N LEU A 49 22.65 -27.23 -29.90
CA LEU A 49 21.87 -28.45 -29.62
C LEU A 49 21.18 -28.44 -28.25
N LEU A 50 21.66 -27.64 -27.30
CA LEU A 50 21.13 -27.60 -25.93
C LEU A 50 19.71 -27.00 -25.88
N ASN A 51 19.41 -25.98 -26.70
CA ASN A 51 18.11 -25.29 -26.70
C ASN A 51 16.93 -26.20 -27.06
N ARG A 52 17.17 -27.31 -27.79
CA ARG A 52 16.11 -28.30 -28.08
C ARG A 52 15.70 -29.13 -26.86
N LEU A 53 16.56 -29.20 -25.85
CA LEU A 53 16.35 -29.97 -24.63
C LEU A 53 15.83 -29.10 -23.47
N LEU A 54 15.84 -27.76 -23.62
CA LEU A 54 15.32 -26.85 -22.61
C LEU A 54 13.80 -26.97 -22.49
N PRO A 55 13.25 -26.95 -21.26
CA PRO A 55 11.81 -26.96 -21.07
C PRO A 55 11.22 -25.68 -21.66
N LYS A 56 10.24 -25.84 -22.56
CA LYS A 56 9.51 -24.73 -23.19
C LYS A 56 8.35 -24.33 -22.28
N LEU A 57 8.35 -23.08 -21.84
CA LEU A 57 7.45 -22.58 -20.80
C LEU A 57 6.31 -21.75 -21.39
N LYS A 58 6.60 -20.95 -22.40
CA LYS A 58 5.60 -20.23 -23.20
C LYS A 58 6.07 -20.11 -24.64
N CYS A 59 5.14 -20.13 -25.58
CA CYS A 59 5.41 -19.85 -26.99
C CYS A 59 4.29 -18.99 -27.59
N GLY A 60 4.65 -18.14 -28.54
CA GLY A 60 3.69 -17.27 -29.24
C GLY A 60 4.42 -16.41 -30.28
N ARG A 61 3.69 -15.49 -30.90
CA ARG A 61 4.26 -14.61 -31.92
C ARG A 61 4.44 -13.23 -31.33
N LEU A 62 5.61 -12.65 -31.53
CA LEU A 62 5.90 -11.28 -31.14
C LEU A 62 6.64 -10.59 -32.28
N MET A 63 6.44 -9.29 -32.41
CA MET A 63 7.30 -8.46 -33.25
C MET A 63 8.53 -8.06 -32.44
N LEU A 64 9.71 -8.17 -33.03
CA LEU A 64 10.96 -7.69 -32.46
C LEU A 64 11.55 -6.62 -33.38
N GLU A 65 12.16 -5.62 -32.77
CA GLU A 65 12.92 -4.58 -33.45
C GLU A 65 14.30 -5.12 -33.89
N VAL A 66 14.56 -5.17 -35.20
CA VAL A 66 15.81 -5.74 -35.76
C VAL A 66 16.40 -4.84 -36.84
N GLY A 67 17.73 -4.66 -36.82
CA GLY A 67 18.52 -3.96 -37.86
C GLY A 67 18.95 -2.54 -37.48
N ASP A 68 19.78 -1.94 -38.34
CA ASP A 68 20.10 -0.50 -38.34
C ASP A 68 19.91 0.03 -39.78
N PRO A 69 18.86 0.81 -40.07
CA PRO A 69 17.86 1.34 -39.14
C PRO A 69 16.92 0.26 -38.60
N ALA A 70 16.34 0.51 -37.42
CA ALA A 70 15.44 -0.40 -36.74
C ALA A 70 14.16 -0.70 -37.53
N VAL A 71 13.87 -1.98 -37.76
CA VAL A 71 12.64 -2.44 -38.42
C VAL A 71 11.97 -3.52 -37.58
N TRP A 72 10.67 -3.37 -37.31
CA TRP A 72 9.85 -4.38 -36.65
C TRP A 72 9.61 -5.58 -37.57
N LYS A 73 9.94 -6.78 -37.09
CA LYS A 73 9.71 -8.05 -37.79
C LYS A 73 9.06 -9.05 -36.86
N GLN A 74 8.14 -9.85 -37.39
CA GLN A 74 7.44 -10.87 -36.61
C GLN A 74 8.27 -12.15 -36.52
N PHE A 75 8.35 -12.72 -35.32
CA PHE A 75 9.07 -13.96 -35.02
C PHE A 75 8.20 -14.91 -34.20
N ASP A 76 8.52 -16.20 -34.28
CA ASP A 76 8.07 -17.17 -33.29
C ASP A 76 8.98 -17.04 -32.06
N VAL A 77 8.44 -16.65 -30.91
CA VAL A 77 9.18 -16.48 -29.66
C VAL A 77 8.85 -17.63 -28.70
N VAL A 78 9.87 -18.15 -28.03
CA VAL A 78 9.76 -19.22 -27.04
C VAL A 78 10.53 -18.82 -25.79
N LEU A 79 9.83 -18.75 -24.65
CA LEU A 79 10.42 -18.67 -23.33
C LEU A 79 10.85 -20.08 -22.91
N ALA A 80 12.15 -20.29 -22.69
CA ALA A 80 12.70 -21.60 -22.32
C ALA A 80 13.92 -21.45 -21.39
N GLY A 81 14.17 -22.46 -20.57
CA GLY A 81 15.32 -22.51 -19.66
C GLY A 81 15.00 -23.28 -18.39
N SER A 82 16.03 -23.73 -17.66
CA SER A 82 15.90 -24.57 -16.46
C SER A 82 16.63 -24.05 -15.23
N SER A 83 17.45 -23.01 -15.40
CA SER A 83 18.35 -22.40 -14.44
C SER A 83 18.56 -20.91 -14.79
N MET A 84 19.16 -20.13 -13.89
CA MET A 84 19.40 -18.70 -14.14
C MET A 84 20.35 -18.46 -15.33
N VAL A 85 21.13 -19.48 -15.72
CA VAL A 85 22.17 -19.39 -16.74
C VAL A 85 21.62 -19.63 -18.15
N ASP A 86 20.57 -20.46 -18.29
CA ASP A 86 20.02 -20.89 -19.59
C ASP A 86 18.62 -20.31 -19.87
N LEU A 87 18.06 -19.53 -18.95
CA LEU A 87 16.77 -18.86 -19.09
C LEU A 87 16.80 -17.69 -20.09
N GLY A 88 15.96 -17.77 -21.13
CA GLY A 88 15.87 -16.72 -22.14
C GLY A 88 14.64 -16.77 -23.04
N LEU A 89 14.47 -15.69 -23.82
CA LEU A 89 13.51 -15.60 -24.92
C LEU A 89 14.23 -15.93 -26.24
N TYR A 90 13.95 -17.12 -26.77
CA TYR A 90 14.51 -17.61 -28.02
C TYR A 90 13.57 -17.27 -29.17
N TYR A 91 14.06 -16.55 -30.17
CA TYR A 91 13.24 -16.16 -31.33
C TYR A 91 13.69 -16.87 -32.61
N TYR A 92 12.71 -17.29 -33.41
CA TYR A 92 12.87 -18.11 -34.61
C TYR A 92 12.20 -17.44 -35.81
N ASN A 93 12.69 -17.74 -37.02
CA ASN A 93 11.95 -17.41 -38.23
C ASN A 93 10.54 -18.05 -38.18
N LEU A 94 9.55 -17.30 -38.68
CA LEU A 94 8.15 -17.74 -38.72
C LEU A 94 8.03 -19.16 -39.30
N ASN A 95 7.32 -20.02 -38.58
CA ASN A 95 7.02 -21.41 -38.96
C ASN A 95 8.27 -22.31 -39.10
N LYS A 96 9.40 -21.94 -38.50
CA LYS A 96 10.65 -22.74 -38.49
C LYS A 96 11.15 -23.02 -37.06
N ARG A 97 10.27 -23.49 -36.17
CA ARG A 97 10.61 -23.83 -34.77
C ARG A 97 11.56 -25.02 -34.61
N ASP A 98 11.72 -25.82 -35.67
CA ASP A 98 12.68 -26.93 -35.70
C ASP A 98 14.09 -26.49 -36.12
N ALA A 99 14.27 -25.25 -36.61
CA ALA A 99 15.58 -24.67 -36.91
C ALA A 99 16.25 -24.15 -35.62
N PRO A 100 17.59 -23.94 -35.59
CA PRO A 100 18.21 -23.23 -34.48
C PRO A 100 17.63 -21.81 -34.32
N PRO A 101 17.52 -21.29 -33.09
CA PRO A 101 17.05 -19.93 -32.86
C PRO A 101 17.96 -18.91 -33.55
N LEU A 102 17.37 -17.82 -34.03
CA LEU A 102 18.11 -16.70 -34.62
C LEU A 102 18.90 -15.95 -33.55
N GLY A 103 18.37 -15.93 -32.32
CA GLY A 103 19.03 -15.37 -31.16
C GLY A 103 18.26 -15.65 -29.88
N CYS A 104 18.82 -15.21 -28.77
CA CYS A 104 18.26 -15.33 -27.44
C CYS A 104 18.39 -14.00 -26.71
N VAL A 105 17.32 -13.55 -26.07
CA VAL A 105 17.37 -12.51 -25.04
C VAL A 105 17.53 -13.21 -23.70
N HIS A 106 18.72 -13.13 -23.10
CA HIS A 106 19.01 -13.76 -21.82
C HIS A 106 18.31 -12.97 -20.71
N LEU A 107 17.62 -13.68 -19.81
CA LEU A 107 16.77 -13.05 -18.79
C LEU A 107 17.43 -12.96 -17.42
N HIS A 108 18.71 -13.33 -17.32
CA HIS A 108 19.47 -13.18 -16.09
C HIS A 108 19.54 -11.69 -15.69
N SER A 109 18.99 -11.38 -14.51
CA SER A 109 18.91 -10.01 -14.00
C SER A 109 18.20 -9.02 -14.95
N ALA A 110 17.27 -9.52 -15.77
CA ALA A 110 16.52 -8.69 -16.69
C ALA A 110 15.31 -8.04 -15.99
N HIS A 111 15.08 -6.76 -16.26
CA HIS A 111 13.90 -6.03 -15.84
C HIS A 111 12.85 -6.06 -16.95
N ILE A 112 11.58 -6.31 -16.60
CA ILE A 112 10.47 -6.42 -17.54
C ILE A 112 9.47 -5.30 -17.25
N ASP A 113 9.11 -4.56 -18.29
CA ASP A 113 8.09 -3.51 -18.22
C ASP A 113 7.10 -3.66 -19.39
N VAL A 114 5.88 -3.14 -19.24
CA VAL A 114 4.83 -3.22 -20.26
C VAL A 114 4.17 -1.88 -20.45
N LEU A 115 4.11 -1.43 -21.71
CA LEU A 115 3.39 -0.24 -22.14
C LEU A 115 2.46 -0.62 -23.30
N GLU A 116 1.16 -0.66 -23.06
CA GLU A 116 0.15 -1.12 -24.04
C GLU A 116 0.50 -2.50 -24.64
N GLU A 117 0.71 -2.60 -25.95
CA GLU A 117 1.13 -3.85 -26.62
C GLU A 117 2.63 -4.14 -26.54
N VAL A 118 3.44 -3.26 -25.95
CA VAL A 118 4.90 -3.34 -25.96
C VAL A 118 5.43 -3.89 -24.64
N VAL A 119 6.12 -5.03 -24.71
CA VAL A 119 6.92 -5.62 -23.62
C VAL A 119 8.36 -5.15 -23.77
N MET A 120 8.85 -4.39 -22.80
CA MET A 120 10.24 -3.94 -22.71
C MET A 120 11.02 -4.90 -21.80
N VAL A 121 12.12 -5.44 -22.30
CA VAL A 121 13.04 -6.33 -21.57
C VAL A 121 14.40 -5.65 -21.50
N VAL A 122 14.73 -5.13 -20.33
CA VAL A 122 16.01 -4.46 -20.06
C VAL A 122 16.98 -5.48 -19.51
N THR A 123 17.95 -5.91 -20.32
CA THR A 123 19.06 -6.76 -19.89
C THR A 123 20.28 -5.89 -19.55
N THR A 124 21.29 -6.48 -18.91
CA THR A 124 22.52 -5.74 -18.51
C THR A 124 23.28 -5.14 -19.69
N ASP A 125 23.12 -5.71 -20.89
CA ASP A 125 23.81 -5.31 -22.11
C ASP A 125 22.93 -4.50 -23.08
N LYS A 126 21.60 -4.65 -23.04
CA LYS A 126 20.70 -4.03 -24.02
C LYS A 126 19.23 -3.97 -23.56
N THR A 127 18.50 -2.96 -24.02
CA THR A 127 17.03 -2.96 -23.96
C THR A 127 16.44 -3.57 -25.23
N TRP A 128 15.52 -4.52 -25.03
CA TRP A 128 14.78 -5.19 -26.09
C TRP A 128 13.32 -4.79 -26.04
N PHE A 129 12.76 -4.42 -27.18
CA PHE A 129 11.33 -4.15 -27.31
C PHE A 129 10.67 -5.28 -28.09
N LEU A 130 9.64 -5.88 -27.50
CA LEU A 130 8.79 -6.89 -28.11
C LEU A 130 7.37 -6.35 -28.18
N CYS A 131 6.67 -6.52 -29.28
CA CYS A 131 5.29 -6.05 -29.43
C CYS A 131 4.36 -7.24 -29.70
N ALA A 132 3.30 -7.35 -28.88
CA ALA A 132 2.22 -8.33 -29.02
C ALA A 132 1.09 -7.79 -29.91
N GLU A 133 0.11 -8.63 -30.27
CA GLU A 133 -1.04 -8.15 -31.07
C GLU A 133 -2.00 -7.28 -30.24
N HIS A 134 -2.09 -7.53 -28.93
CA HIS A 134 -2.99 -6.85 -28.01
C HIS A 134 -2.33 -6.63 -26.63
N ALA A 135 -2.73 -5.58 -25.92
CA ALA A 135 -2.19 -5.26 -24.59
C ALA A 135 -2.37 -6.41 -23.57
N ARG A 136 -3.48 -7.15 -23.65
CA ARG A 136 -3.67 -8.36 -22.84
C ARG A 136 -2.59 -9.41 -23.12
N GLU A 137 -2.23 -9.62 -24.38
CA GLU A 137 -1.20 -10.61 -24.73
C GLU A 137 0.20 -10.15 -24.29
N ALA A 138 0.49 -8.84 -24.38
CA ALA A 138 1.72 -8.24 -23.85
C ALA A 138 1.85 -8.49 -22.34
N ASN A 139 0.77 -8.23 -21.59
CA ASN A 139 0.69 -8.55 -20.16
C ASN A 139 0.88 -10.05 -19.92
N ASP A 140 0.21 -10.93 -20.66
CA ASP A 140 0.38 -12.38 -20.52
C ASP A 140 1.84 -12.83 -20.78
N TRP A 141 2.59 -12.12 -21.63
CA TRP A 141 4.00 -12.40 -21.90
C TRP A 141 4.91 -11.93 -20.79
N ALA A 142 4.76 -10.68 -20.34
CA ALA A 142 5.46 -10.18 -19.16
C ALA A 142 5.17 -11.06 -17.94
N GLU A 143 3.93 -11.54 -17.81
CA GLU A 143 3.48 -12.52 -16.80
C GLU A 143 4.09 -13.92 -16.92
N ALA A 144 4.53 -14.35 -18.10
CA ALA A 144 5.27 -15.59 -18.19
C ALA A 144 6.75 -15.40 -17.81
N ILE A 145 7.33 -14.26 -18.17
CA ILE A 145 8.77 -14.00 -18.06
C ILE A 145 9.21 -13.87 -16.60
N CYS A 146 8.72 -12.88 -15.86
CA CYS A 146 9.07 -12.70 -14.43
C CYS A 146 8.75 -13.93 -13.55
N ALA A 147 7.72 -14.73 -13.86
CA ALA A 147 7.31 -15.94 -13.13
C ALA A 147 8.42 -16.96 -13.20
N THR A 148 9.02 -17.03 -14.38
CA THR A 148 10.07 -17.98 -14.67
C THR A 148 11.37 -17.51 -14.04
N ILE A 149 11.69 -16.20 -14.13
CA ILE A 149 12.86 -15.63 -13.46
C ILE A 149 12.81 -15.92 -11.95
N GLU A 150 11.65 -15.70 -11.32
CA GLU A 150 11.45 -15.95 -9.89
C GLU A 150 11.54 -17.44 -9.52
N LYS A 151 10.87 -18.34 -10.27
CA LYS A 151 10.96 -19.79 -10.01
C LYS A 151 12.39 -20.31 -10.09
N VAL A 152 13.14 -19.75 -11.03
CA VAL A 152 14.52 -20.15 -11.30
C VAL A 152 15.50 -19.54 -10.29
N SER A 153 15.25 -18.32 -9.78
CA SER A 153 16.05 -17.71 -8.71
C SER A 153 15.87 -18.43 -7.37
N GLN A 154 14.70 -19.01 -7.11
CA GLN A 154 14.39 -19.80 -5.92
C GLN A 154 14.89 -21.27 -5.99
N GLY A 155 15.51 -21.71 -7.09
CA GLY A 155 16.07 -23.06 -7.23
C GLY A 155 15.03 -24.18 -7.42
N VAL A 156 13.81 -23.86 -7.87
CA VAL A 156 12.72 -24.84 -8.04
C VAL A 156 12.79 -25.51 -9.43
N LEU A 157 12.77 -26.85 -9.49
CA LEU A 157 12.73 -27.61 -10.76
C LEU A 157 11.41 -27.38 -11.51
N LEU A 158 11.50 -27.04 -12.79
CA LEU A 158 10.37 -26.72 -13.66
C LEU A 158 9.66 -27.98 -14.17
N GLU A 159 8.77 -28.57 -13.36
CA GLU A 159 7.80 -29.57 -13.84
C GLU A 159 6.48 -28.90 -14.23
N GLY A 160 6.02 -29.20 -15.45
CA GLY A 160 4.79 -28.65 -16.02
C GLY A 160 3.54 -29.15 -15.31
N ARG A 161 2.94 -28.28 -14.50
CA ARG A 161 1.49 -28.18 -14.22
C ARG A 161 1.22 -26.82 -13.57
N SER A 162 0.13 -26.19 -14.00
CA SER A 162 -0.32 -24.85 -13.62
C SER A 162 -0.17 -24.58 -12.12
N ALA A 163 0.77 -23.71 -11.77
CA ALA A 163 0.89 -23.09 -10.46
C ALA A 163 1.04 -21.59 -10.72
N ALA A 164 -0.04 -20.89 -10.40
CA ALA A 164 -0.24 -19.45 -10.54
C ALA A 164 0.96 -18.66 -10.02
N ARG A 165 1.29 -17.56 -10.70
CA ARG A 165 2.11 -16.52 -10.09
C ARG A 165 1.42 -16.07 -8.80
N ARG A 166 2.20 -15.99 -7.74
CA ARG A 166 1.94 -15.00 -6.72
C ARG A 166 2.09 -13.63 -7.41
N ARG A 167 0.99 -12.88 -7.57
CA ARG A 167 0.98 -11.55 -6.92
C ARG A 167 1.54 -11.86 -5.52
N LEU A 168 2.64 -11.22 -5.07
CA LEU A 168 2.90 -11.20 -3.63
C LEU A 168 1.53 -10.95 -3.02
N SER A 169 1.04 -11.92 -2.24
CA SER A 169 -0.35 -11.93 -1.85
C SER A 169 -0.68 -10.55 -1.29
N SER A 170 -1.89 -10.07 -1.53
CA SER A 170 -2.43 -8.85 -0.91
C SER A 170 -2.20 -8.78 0.60
N THR A 171 -1.90 -9.92 1.23
CA THR A 171 -1.33 -9.99 2.57
C THR A 171 0.07 -9.37 2.64
N VAL A 172 0.09 -8.10 3.02
CA VAL A 172 1.24 -7.45 3.65
C VAL A 172 1.78 -8.36 4.74
N THR A 173 3.04 -8.77 4.60
CA THR A 173 3.71 -9.68 5.53
C THR A 173 4.59 -8.92 6.51
N ALA A 174 5.09 -9.60 7.54
CA ALA A 174 6.13 -9.03 8.42
C ALA A 174 7.40 -8.61 7.65
N VAL A 175 7.70 -9.27 6.52
CA VAL A 175 8.81 -8.90 5.63
C VAL A 175 8.50 -7.58 4.93
N THR A 176 7.29 -7.45 4.37
CA THR A 176 6.81 -6.20 3.74
C THR A 176 6.91 -5.01 4.70
N LEU A 177 6.47 -5.18 5.96
CA LEU A 177 6.54 -4.11 6.95
C LEU A 177 7.99 -3.73 7.28
N ARG A 178 8.91 -4.69 7.33
CA ARG A 178 10.34 -4.42 7.53
C ARG A 178 10.95 -3.69 6.33
N GLU A 179 10.58 -4.07 5.11
CA GLU A 179 11.04 -3.38 3.89
C GLU A 179 10.59 -1.92 3.86
N ILE A 180 9.34 -1.64 4.27
CA ILE A 180 8.83 -0.28 4.41
C ILE A 180 9.64 0.50 5.46
N GLN A 181 9.92 -0.13 6.61
CA GLN A 181 10.72 0.49 7.69
C GLN A 181 12.15 0.79 7.24
N SER A 182 12.80 -0.14 6.54
CA SER A 182 14.18 -0.01 6.05
C SER A 182 14.28 0.75 4.72
N ARG A 183 13.19 1.35 4.24
CA ARG A 183 13.19 2.09 2.97
C ARG A 183 14.11 3.30 3.05
N GLU A 184 15.10 3.32 2.15
CA GLU A 184 16.11 4.37 2.07
C GLU A 184 15.52 5.76 1.78
N PRO A 185 16.10 6.85 2.31
CA PRO A 185 15.61 8.21 2.12
C PRO A 185 15.30 8.59 0.66
N HIS A 186 16.19 8.23 -0.27
CA HIS A 186 16.02 8.55 -1.69
C HIS A 186 14.79 7.87 -2.30
N ALA A 187 14.52 6.61 -1.93
CA ALA A 187 13.36 5.88 -2.41
C ALA A 187 12.05 6.46 -1.86
N ARG A 188 12.05 6.93 -0.60
CA ARG A 188 10.90 7.66 -0.03
C ARG A 188 10.61 8.96 -0.78
N VAL A 189 11.65 9.68 -1.17
CA VAL A 189 11.54 10.91 -1.99
C VAL A 189 10.99 10.58 -3.38
N ASP A 190 11.45 9.50 -4.01
CA ASP A 190 10.95 9.06 -5.32
C ASP A 190 9.47 8.65 -5.26
N GLU A 191 9.07 7.87 -4.25
CA GLU A 191 7.67 7.52 -4.01
C GLU A 191 6.80 8.77 -3.81
N PHE A 192 7.26 9.76 -3.04
CA PHE A 192 6.54 11.01 -2.85
C PHE A 192 6.30 11.76 -4.16
N LEU A 193 7.34 11.88 -5.00
CA LEU A 193 7.25 12.56 -6.29
C LEU A 193 6.27 11.83 -7.22
N GLU A 194 6.28 10.51 -7.21
CA GLU A 194 5.35 9.70 -7.98
C GLU A 194 3.89 9.90 -7.51
N VAL A 195 3.63 9.67 -6.23
CA VAL A 195 2.29 9.69 -5.63
C VAL A 195 1.67 11.08 -5.65
N PHE A 196 2.40 12.12 -5.25
CA PHE A 196 1.80 13.42 -4.95
C PHE A 196 2.11 14.52 -5.97
N VAL A 197 3.18 14.38 -6.75
CA VAL A 197 3.61 15.42 -7.71
C VAL A 197 3.27 15.05 -9.15
N LYS A 198 3.39 13.76 -9.53
CA LYS A 198 3.08 13.31 -10.88
C LYS A 198 1.62 12.89 -11.06
N SER A 199 1.03 12.28 -10.04
CA SER A 199 -0.36 11.80 -10.08
C SER A 199 -1.36 12.93 -9.85
N ASN A 200 -2.58 12.80 -10.38
CA ASN A 200 -3.71 13.67 -10.03
C ASN A 200 -4.56 13.06 -8.89
N SER A 201 -5.60 13.76 -8.43
CA SER A 201 -6.47 13.29 -7.33
C SER A 201 -7.38 12.13 -7.68
N GLU A 202 -7.72 11.96 -8.96
CA GLU A 202 -8.43 10.80 -9.45
C GLU A 202 -7.53 9.57 -9.41
N ASP A 203 -6.32 9.67 -9.94
CA ASP A 203 -5.36 8.58 -10.03
C ASP A 203 -5.01 8.06 -8.65
N VAL A 204 -4.67 8.96 -7.71
CA VAL A 204 -4.35 8.59 -6.33
C VAL A 204 -5.53 7.82 -5.72
N ARG A 205 -6.77 8.28 -5.93
CA ARG A 205 -7.97 7.63 -5.39
C ARG A 205 -8.23 6.26 -6.02
N ILE A 206 -8.07 6.12 -7.33
CA ILE A 206 -8.27 4.83 -8.00
C ILE A 206 -7.21 3.83 -7.54
N GLN A 207 -5.95 4.27 -7.45
CA GLN A 207 -4.83 3.41 -7.05
C GLN A 207 -4.90 3.01 -5.58
N THR A 208 -5.35 3.89 -4.69
CA THR A 208 -5.58 3.53 -3.28
C THR A 208 -6.68 2.49 -3.13
N MET A 209 -7.79 2.62 -3.88
CA MET A 209 -8.85 1.61 -3.90
C MET A 209 -8.38 0.26 -4.46
N LYS A 210 -7.31 0.24 -5.27
CA LYS A 210 -6.65 -0.99 -5.76
C LYS A 210 -5.57 -1.53 -4.82
N GLY A 211 -5.33 -0.87 -3.68
CA GLY A 211 -4.32 -1.28 -2.70
C GLY A 211 -2.88 -0.89 -3.05
N ALA A 212 -2.66 0.07 -3.95
CA ALA A 212 -1.31 0.47 -4.38
C ALA A 212 -0.41 0.94 -3.22
N LEU A 213 -1.00 1.52 -2.16
CA LEU A 213 -0.23 1.96 -0.99
C LEU A 213 0.23 0.82 -0.09
N SER A 214 -0.21 -0.43 -0.28
CA SER A 214 0.19 -1.59 0.54
C SER A 214 1.69 -1.85 0.58
N TRP A 215 2.43 -1.34 -0.40
CA TRP A 215 3.89 -1.48 -0.51
C TRP A 215 4.63 -0.14 -0.44
N SER A 216 3.89 0.96 -0.26
CA SER A 216 4.44 2.31 -0.16
C SER A 216 4.69 2.70 1.30
N CYS A 217 5.63 3.62 1.51
CA CYS A 217 5.90 4.26 2.80
C CYS A 217 5.21 5.64 2.94
N MET A 218 4.21 5.92 2.09
CA MET A 218 3.58 7.24 1.95
C MET A 218 2.23 7.38 2.66
N ARG A 219 1.69 6.36 3.33
CA ARG A 219 0.38 6.48 3.99
C ARG A 219 0.38 7.48 5.13
N ASN A 220 1.46 7.54 5.92
CA ASN A 220 1.64 8.50 7.01
C ASN A 220 1.40 9.92 6.51
N LEU A 221 1.98 10.27 5.35
CA LEU A 221 1.79 11.56 4.73
C LEU A 221 0.41 11.68 4.03
N ALA A 222 -0.03 10.66 3.32
CA ALA A 222 -1.31 10.65 2.63
C ALA A 222 -2.48 10.90 3.59
N TRP A 223 -2.50 10.20 4.73
CA TRP A 223 -3.51 10.35 5.77
C TRP A 223 -3.46 11.75 6.39
N LYS A 224 -2.28 12.31 6.59
CA LYS A 224 -2.13 13.70 7.05
C LYS A 224 -2.75 14.71 6.09
N LEU A 225 -2.70 14.45 4.78
CA LEU A 225 -3.31 15.31 3.77
C LEU A 225 -4.82 15.10 3.67
N TRP A 226 -5.29 13.85 3.60
CA TRP A 226 -6.72 13.53 3.46
C TRP A 226 -7.55 13.90 4.69
N LEU A 227 -6.95 13.89 5.88
CA LEU A 227 -7.62 14.23 7.13
C LEU A 227 -7.46 15.71 7.53
N ASP A 228 -6.99 16.58 6.63
CA ASP A 228 -6.76 18.01 6.90
C ASP A 228 -5.81 18.28 8.10
N TYR A 229 -4.99 17.29 8.47
CA TYR A 229 -3.87 17.52 9.39
C TYR A 229 -2.89 18.50 8.74
N LEU A 230 -2.55 18.31 7.45
CA LEU A 230 -1.83 19.24 6.61
C LEU A 230 -2.79 19.76 5.53
N PRO A 231 -2.99 21.08 5.39
CA PRO A 231 -3.86 21.61 4.35
C PRO A 231 -3.29 21.36 2.95
N LEU A 232 -4.13 20.94 2.02
CA LEU A 232 -3.76 20.74 0.61
C LEU A 232 -3.63 22.05 -0.17
N ASP A 233 -4.27 23.12 0.30
CA ASP A 233 -4.36 24.43 -0.36
C ASP A 233 -3.23 25.40 0.01
N VAL A 234 -2.24 24.96 0.82
CA VAL A 234 -1.09 25.78 1.23
C VAL A 234 0.21 25.32 0.56
N PRO A 235 1.17 26.23 0.32
CA PRO A 235 2.50 25.88 -0.18
C PRO A 235 3.25 24.91 0.73
N PHE A 236 4.05 24.02 0.14
CA PHE A 236 4.85 23.00 0.85
C PHE A 236 5.74 23.55 1.98
N LYS A 237 6.34 24.73 1.78
CA LYS A 237 7.17 25.40 2.80
C LYS A 237 6.42 25.65 4.12
N ASP A 238 5.10 25.72 4.08
CA ASP A 238 4.27 26.05 5.23
C ASP A 238 3.84 24.79 6.01
N TRP A 239 4.02 23.59 5.44
CA TRP A 239 3.68 22.32 6.10
C TRP A 239 4.47 22.10 7.39
N ILE A 240 5.79 22.29 7.37
CA ILE A 240 6.64 22.13 8.55
C ILE A 240 6.23 23.11 9.67
N PRO A 241 6.09 24.43 9.43
CA PRO A 241 5.58 25.37 10.42
C PRO A 241 4.21 24.97 10.99
N ILE A 242 3.26 24.56 10.15
CA ILE A 242 1.91 24.16 10.56
C ILE A 242 1.97 22.92 11.46
N ALA A 243 2.74 21.89 11.06
CA ALA A 243 2.91 20.68 11.86
C ALA A 243 3.51 21.01 13.24
N LYS A 244 4.56 21.85 13.28
CA LYS A 244 5.18 22.30 14.54
C LYS A 244 4.20 23.06 15.43
N GLU A 245 3.39 23.95 14.87
CA GLU A 245 2.36 24.66 15.63
C GLU A 245 1.31 23.71 16.20
N LYS A 246 0.80 22.76 15.40
CA LYS A 246 -0.17 21.75 15.87
C LYS A 246 0.41 20.85 16.96
N ARG A 247 1.66 20.38 16.80
CA ARG A 247 2.40 19.58 17.82
C ARG A 247 2.58 20.38 19.12
N GLN A 248 2.85 21.67 19.04
CA GLN A 248 2.93 22.53 20.23
C GLN A 248 1.58 22.67 20.95
N LYS A 249 0.47 22.77 20.21
CA LYS A 249 -0.89 22.81 20.79
C LYS A 249 -1.18 21.54 21.59
N TYR A 250 -0.91 20.36 21.03
CA TYR A 250 -1.05 19.10 21.76
C TYR A 250 -0.15 19.06 23.02
N SER A 251 1.12 19.47 22.89
CA SER A 251 2.04 19.52 24.04
C SER A 251 1.51 20.42 25.17
N ALA A 252 0.89 21.55 24.82
CA ALA A 252 0.28 22.45 25.78
C ALA A 252 -0.99 21.85 26.43
N LEU A 253 -1.80 21.09 25.68
CA LEU A 253 -2.97 20.37 26.22
C LEU A 253 -2.52 19.28 27.20
N ARG A 254 -1.60 18.41 26.79
CA ARG A 254 -1.08 17.32 27.63
C ARG A 254 -0.52 17.84 28.96
N LYS A 255 0.23 18.94 28.93
CA LYS A 255 0.83 19.57 30.14
C LYS A 255 -0.19 20.09 31.16
N ARG A 256 -1.47 20.27 30.79
CA ARG A 256 -2.52 20.67 31.75
C ARG A 256 -2.87 19.56 32.73
N HIS A 257 -2.57 18.31 32.36
CA HIS A 257 -2.85 17.14 33.18
C HIS A 257 -1.61 16.81 34.02
N SER A 258 -1.68 17.07 35.33
CA SER A 258 -0.56 16.83 36.26
C SER A 258 -0.09 15.36 36.27
N ILE A 259 -1.00 14.42 35.98
CA ILE A 259 -0.71 12.98 35.83
C ILE A 259 0.32 12.67 34.72
N PHE A 260 0.59 13.61 33.80
CA PHE A 260 1.54 13.45 32.70
C PHE A 260 2.73 14.42 32.79
N SER A 261 2.92 15.07 33.95
CA SER A 261 3.93 16.11 34.15
C SER A 261 5.37 15.57 34.25
N GLU A 262 5.53 14.32 34.65
CA GLU A 262 6.81 13.61 34.57
C GLU A 262 6.95 12.98 33.17
N SER A 263 8.14 13.14 32.60
CA SER A 263 8.51 12.63 31.28
C SER A 263 8.55 11.10 31.30
N LEU A 264 7.39 10.46 31.15
CA LEU A 264 7.17 9.01 30.99
C LEU A 264 7.81 8.49 29.69
N HIS A 265 9.14 8.53 29.61
CA HIS A 265 9.93 8.15 28.43
C HIS A 265 10.71 6.84 28.61
N VAL A 266 10.72 6.29 29.84
CA VAL A 266 11.41 5.04 30.19
C VAL A 266 10.36 3.97 30.54
N ALA A 267 10.60 2.72 30.13
CA ALA A 267 9.68 1.60 30.32
C ALA A 267 9.27 1.40 31.80
N GLU A 268 10.22 1.46 32.74
CA GLU A 268 9.95 1.32 34.19
C GLU A 268 8.95 2.38 34.69
N SER A 269 9.18 3.64 34.35
CA SER A 269 8.27 4.75 34.71
C SER A 269 6.89 4.60 34.05
N CYS A 270 6.83 3.99 32.86
CA CYS A 270 5.58 3.65 32.19
C CYS A 270 4.82 2.54 32.89
N GLU A 271 5.50 1.48 33.35
CA GLU A 271 4.88 0.42 34.13
C GLU A 271 4.30 0.95 35.45
N ASP A 272 5.04 1.79 36.17
CA ASP A 272 4.57 2.44 37.40
C ASP A 272 3.31 3.30 37.13
N PHE A 273 3.32 4.07 36.04
CA PHE A 273 2.16 4.85 35.63
C PHE A 273 0.96 3.97 35.30
N ILE A 274 1.16 2.86 34.59
CA ILE A 274 0.09 1.91 34.25
C ILE A 274 -0.48 1.27 35.52
N HIS A 275 0.35 0.92 36.51
CA HIS A 275 -0.10 0.46 37.82
C HIS A 275 -0.90 1.54 38.58
N SER A 276 -0.50 2.81 38.47
CA SER A 276 -1.27 3.92 39.04
C SER A 276 -2.65 4.07 38.40
N CYS A 277 -2.76 3.79 37.09
CA CYS A 277 -4.04 3.79 36.38
C CYS A 277 -4.95 2.64 36.82
N GLU A 278 -4.39 1.48 37.15
CA GLU A 278 -5.15 0.33 37.65
C GLU A 278 -5.81 0.62 39.01
N ALA A 279 -5.14 1.41 39.85
CA ALA A 279 -5.61 1.79 41.18
C ALA A 279 -6.28 3.18 41.23
N THR A 280 -6.55 3.81 40.08
CA THR A 280 -7.11 5.17 40.04
C THR A 280 -8.57 5.23 40.47
N GLU A 281 -8.96 6.33 41.12
CA GLU A 281 -10.37 6.67 41.40
C GLU A 281 -11.03 7.46 40.26
N ASP A 282 -10.24 7.94 39.28
CA ASP A 282 -10.75 8.63 38.09
C ASP A 282 -11.38 7.61 37.12
N ALA A 283 -12.72 7.59 37.07
CA ALA A 283 -13.48 6.67 36.24
C ALA A 283 -13.10 6.74 34.74
N LEU A 284 -12.85 7.94 34.21
CA LEU A 284 -12.46 8.13 32.81
C LEU A 284 -11.09 7.48 32.55
N LEU A 285 -10.12 7.73 33.43
CA LEU A 285 -8.79 7.15 33.30
C LEU A 285 -8.82 5.62 33.42
N TYR A 286 -9.63 5.10 34.34
CA TYR A 286 -9.79 3.66 34.54
C TYR A 286 -10.42 2.96 33.33
N ASP A 287 -11.47 3.55 32.73
CA ASP A 287 -12.12 3.01 31.54
C ASP A 287 -11.17 2.98 30.33
N ILE A 288 -10.40 4.05 30.15
CA ILE A 288 -9.35 4.12 29.11
C ILE A 288 -8.28 3.04 29.36
N TYR A 289 -7.77 2.94 30.59
CA TYR A 289 -6.75 1.95 30.97
C TYR A 289 -7.19 0.52 30.65
N LYS A 290 -8.40 0.15 31.10
CA LYS A 290 -8.96 -1.19 30.90
C LYS A 290 -9.06 -1.55 29.41
N ASP A 291 -9.42 -0.58 28.58
CA ASP A 291 -9.55 -0.77 27.15
C ASP A 291 -8.20 -0.82 26.43
N VAL A 292 -7.24 0.04 26.80
CA VAL A 292 -5.88 0.00 26.25
C VAL A 292 -5.20 -1.34 26.55
N ARG A 293 -5.35 -1.89 27.76
CA ARG A 293 -4.80 -3.22 28.14
C ARG A 293 -5.23 -4.36 27.21
N ARG A 294 -6.43 -4.28 26.62
CA ARG A 294 -6.98 -5.30 25.71
C ARG A 294 -6.85 -4.93 24.23
N THR A 295 -6.56 -3.67 23.91
CA THR A 295 -6.47 -3.17 22.54
C THR A 295 -5.33 -3.88 21.81
N ARG A 296 -5.66 -4.63 20.75
CA ARG A 296 -4.69 -5.39 19.92
C ARG A 296 -3.67 -6.20 20.74
N GLY A 297 -4.11 -6.74 21.88
CA GLY A 297 -3.25 -7.43 22.85
C GLY A 297 -2.59 -8.71 22.35
N SER A 298 -2.90 -9.19 21.13
CA SER A 298 -2.14 -10.26 20.47
C SER A 298 -0.79 -9.78 19.91
N MET A 299 -0.65 -8.50 19.60
CA MET A 299 0.56 -7.94 19.00
C MET A 299 1.55 -7.48 20.08
N PRO A 300 2.84 -7.89 20.00
CA PRO A 300 3.86 -7.47 20.97
C PRO A 300 3.99 -5.95 21.12
N TYR A 301 3.88 -5.21 20.00
CA TYR A 301 3.97 -3.76 19.98
C TYR A 301 2.98 -3.06 20.94
N PHE A 302 1.74 -3.56 21.06
CA PHE A 302 0.74 -2.97 21.96
C PHE A 302 0.79 -3.51 23.39
N ARG A 303 1.65 -4.51 23.65
CA ARG A 303 1.95 -4.97 25.02
C ARG A 303 3.03 -4.12 25.67
N ASP A 304 3.82 -3.39 24.88
CA ASP A 304 4.87 -2.50 25.37
C ASP A 304 4.29 -1.43 26.30
N PRO A 305 4.77 -1.31 27.56
CA PRO A 305 4.34 -0.29 28.50
C PRO A 305 4.45 1.14 27.95
N VAL A 306 5.47 1.45 27.16
CA VAL A 306 5.67 2.78 26.58
C VAL A 306 4.54 3.09 25.59
N VAL A 307 4.14 2.12 24.77
CA VAL A 307 3.03 2.25 23.83
C VAL A 307 1.70 2.36 24.56
N GLN A 308 1.46 1.53 25.59
CA GLN A 308 0.23 1.61 26.40
C GLN A 308 0.10 2.98 27.09
N CYS A 309 1.18 3.48 27.68
CA CYS A 309 1.23 4.83 28.24
C CYS A 309 0.90 5.91 27.21
N MET A 310 1.46 5.80 26.00
CA MET A 310 1.17 6.73 24.91
C MET A 310 -0.30 6.72 24.52
N LEU A 311 -0.91 5.53 24.36
CA LEU A 311 -2.33 5.40 24.04
C LEU A 311 -3.21 6.01 25.13
N ILE A 312 -2.92 5.73 26.41
CA ILE A 312 -3.65 6.31 27.55
C ILE A 312 -3.53 7.83 27.56
N ARG A 313 -2.32 8.38 27.36
CA ARG A 313 -2.08 9.83 27.32
C ARG A 313 -2.89 10.51 26.22
N ILE A 314 -2.87 9.96 25.01
CA ILE A 314 -3.59 10.52 23.86
C ILE A 314 -5.10 10.49 24.13
N LEU A 315 -5.64 9.33 24.50
CA LEU A 315 -7.08 9.16 24.74
C LEU A 315 -7.56 10.05 25.89
N TYR A 316 -6.85 10.07 27.02
CA TYR A 316 -7.24 10.91 28.16
C TYR A 316 -7.17 12.40 27.83
N THR A 317 -6.13 12.84 27.12
CA THR A 317 -6.00 14.24 26.68
C THR A 317 -7.12 14.62 25.71
N TYR A 318 -7.46 13.73 24.76
CA TYR A 318 -8.57 13.94 23.83
C TYR A 318 -9.91 14.03 24.57
N SER A 319 -10.21 13.07 25.44
CA SER A 319 -11.50 13.02 26.16
C SER A 319 -11.74 14.23 27.04
N ASN A 320 -10.68 14.80 27.63
CA ASN A 320 -10.78 16.04 28.41
C ASN A 320 -10.88 17.29 27.53
N ALA A 321 -10.29 17.29 26.34
CA ALA A 321 -10.37 18.40 25.38
C ALA A 321 -11.73 18.46 24.68
N HIS A 322 -12.39 17.30 24.53
CA HIS A 322 -13.67 17.12 23.83
C HIS A 322 -14.71 16.45 24.74
N PRO A 323 -15.18 17.11 25.82
CA PRO A 323 -16.11 16.51 26.79
C PRO A 323 -17.45 16.09 26.16
N GLU A 324 -17.82 16.67 25.02
CA GLU A 324 -19.02 16.32 24.25
C GLU A 324 -18.95 14.92 23.64
N VAL A 325 -17.76 14.45 23.25
CA VAL A 325 -17.54 13.07 22.79
C VAL A 325 -17.04 12.22 23.95
N SER A 326 -16.07 12.74 24.71
CA SER A 326 -15.33 12.04 25.75
C SER A 326 -14.78 10.68 25.26
N TYR A 327 -14.35 9.82 26.18
CA TYR A 327 -13.93 8.47 25.82
C TYR A 327 -15.15 7.57 25.58
N ASN A 328 -15.15 6.89 24.44
CA ASN A 328 -16.09 5.82 24.13
C ASN A 328 -15.34 4.55 23.74
N GLN A 329 -15.90 3.41 24.16
CA GLN A 329 -15.36 2.11 23.83
C GLN A 329 -15.20 1.93 22.31
N GLY A 330 -13.97 1.61 21.88
CA GLY A 330 -13.61 1.45 20.47
C GLY A 330 -12.64 2.52 19.97
N MET A 331 -12.57 3.70 20.61
CA MET A 331 -11.59 4.73 20.24
C MET A 331 -10.14 4.25 20.36
N GLY A 332 -9.85 3.36 21.32
CA GLY A 332 -8.54 2.72 21.43
C GLY A 332 -8.13 1.91 20.19
N GLU A 333 -9.07 1.24 19.51
CA GLU A 333 -8.79 0.48 18.28
C GLU A 333 -8.48 1.41 17.09
N LEU A 334 -9.19 2.54 17.01
CA LEU A 334 -8.91 3.58 16.01
C LEU A 334 -7.50 4.14 16.22
N LEU A 335 -7.18 4.54 17.46
CA LEU A 335 -5.87 5.10 17.79
C LEU A 335 -4.74 4.09 17.57
N ALA A 336 -4.93 2.83 17.94
CA ALA A 336 -3.94 1.78 17.72
C ALA A 336 -3.58 1.63 16.24
N THR A 337 -4.58 1.67 15.35
CA THR A 337 -4.38 1.60 13.90
C THR A 337 -3.49 2.74 13.39
N ILE A 338 -3.71 3.96 13.90
CA ILE A 338 -2.92 5.15 13.55
C ILE A 338 -1.49 5.05 14.11
N VAL A 339 -1.34 4.76 15.40
CA VAL A 339 -0.04 4.70 16.09
C VAL A 339 0.88 3.66 15.43
N TYR A 340 0.34 2.49 15.09
CA TYR A 340 1.14 1.45 14.44
C TYR A 340 1.58 1.86 13.03
N LEU A 341 0.72 2.55 12.26
CA LEU A 341 1.10 3.06 10.93
C LEU A 341 2.25 4.06 11.05
N LEU A 342 2.11 5.04 11.95
CA LEU A 342 3.13 6.06 12.17
C LEU A 342 4.46 5.44 12.61
N HIS A 343 4.42 4.35 13.39
CA HIS A 343 5.62 3.63 13.80
C HIS A 343 6.29 2.87 12.65
N ILE A 344 5.52 2.23 11.78
CA ILE A 344 6.07 1.51 10.61
C ILE A 344 6.65 2.51 9.60
N GLU A 345 5.96 3.61 9.32
CA GLU A 345 6.35 4.55 8.26
C GLU A 345 7.15 5.77 8.76
N GLN A 346 7.60 5.77 10.02
CA GLN A 346 8.46 6.84 10.53
C GLN A 346 9.75 6.96 9.71
N TRP A 347 10.33 8.16 9.70
CA TRP A 347 11.60 8.41 9.04
C TRP A 347 12.72 7.53 9.62
N PRO A 348 13.59 6.91 8.80
CA PRO A 348 14.66 6.08 9.32
C PRO A 348 15.64 6.90 10.16
N SER A 349 15.89 6.49 11.41
CA SER A 349 16.95 7.06 12.22
C SER A 349 18.30 6.68 11.61
N GLN A 350 19.14 7.65 11.25
CA GLN A 350 20.50 7.37 10.80
C GLN A 350 21.23 6.63 11.92
N LYS A 351 21.63 5.37 11.68
CA LYS A 351 22.56 4.67 12.57
C LYS A 351 23.85 5.49 12.60
N SER A 352 24.21 6.04 13.75
CA SER A 352 25.50 6.71 13.92
C SER A 352 26.60 5.69 13.62
N THR A 353 27.34 5.92 12.55
CA THR A 353 28.60 5.23 12.33
C THR A 353 29.61 5.75 13.35
N LYS A 354 30.05 4.86 14.23
CA LYS A 354 31.15 4.95 15.22
C LYS A 354 30.80 5.47 16.61
N ASP A 355 31.07 4.59 17.58
CA ASP A 355 31.63 4.85 18.91
C ASP A 355 31.26 6.19 19.55
N ASP A 356 30.07 6.29 20.12
CA ASP A 356 29.86 7.15 21.28
C ASP A 356 28.88 6.47 22.23
N ALA A 357 29.43 6.07 23.38
CA ALA A 357 28.68 5.64 24.53
C ALA A 357 27.98 6.85 25.12
N ASP A 358 26.74 7.11 24.70
CA ASP A 358 25.79 7.88 25.48
C ASP A 358 24.38 7.31 25.34
N MET A 359 23.98 6.55 26.37
CA MET A 359 22.69 5.90 26.51
C MET A 359 21.67 6.93 26.97
N SER A 360 21.10 7.72 26.06
CA SER A 360 19.77 8.28 26.24
C SER A 360 19.19 8.75 24.90
N ALA A 361 17.92 8.37 24.66
CA ALA A 361 17.06 8.77 23.53
C ALA A 361 17.12 8.00 22.19
N SER A 362 17.21 6.66 22.20
CA SER A 362 16.90 5.83 21.00
C SER A 362 16.10 4.54 21.31
N ILE A 363 15.17 4.61 22.26
CA ILE A 363 14.53 3.41 22.87
C ILE A 363 13.29 2.91 22.08
N LEU A 364 12.95 3.50 20.91
CA LEU A 364 11.91 2.95 20.03
C LEU A 364 12.48 2.18 18.82
N SER A 365 13.80 1.97 18.75
CA SER A 365 14.39 1.10 17.75
C SER A 365 14.67 -0.30 18.31
N THR A 366 14.19 -1.32 17.60
CA THR A 366 14.70 -2.70 17.63
C THR A 366 14.50 -3.55 18.90
N SER A 367 13.26 -3.80 19.35
CA SER A 367 13.00 -4.88 20.32
C SER A 367 11.91 -5.91 19.91
N SER A 368 11.26 -5.79 18.75
CA SER A 368 10.14 -6.69 18.39
C SER A 368 10.45 -7.76 17.34
N PHE A 369 11.69 -7.95 16.92
CA PHE A 369 12.03 -8.97 15.90
C PHE A 369 13.36 -9.73 16.11
N GLU A 370 13.90 -9.76 17.33
CA GLU A 370 14.98 -10.70 17.67
C GLU A 370 14.39 -12.05 18.11
N ASN A 371 14.32 -12.98 17.16
CA ASN A 371 14.65 -14.42 17.31
C ASN A 371 13.94 -15.25 16.23
N VAL A 372 14.53 -15.37 15.03
CA VAL A 372 14.59 -16.64 14.27
C VAL A 372 15.82 -16.58 13.35
N HIS A 373 16.83 -17.40 13.66
CA HIS A 373 17.97 -17.85 12.86
C HIS A 373 18.82 -16.83 12.08
N SER A 374 20.00 -16.58 12.66
CA SER A 374 21.21 -16.06 12.02
C SER A 374 21.82 -17.08 11.04
N GLU A 375 21.93 -16.74 9.76
CA GLU A 375 22.97 -17.30 8.88
C GLU A 375 23.58 -16.18 8.01
N ALA A 376 24.89 -16.02 8.21
CA ALA A 376 25.93 -15.40 7.39
C ALA A 376 25.60 -14.17 6.51
N GLU A 377 26.20 -13.05 6.90
CA GLU A 377 26.44 -11.86 6.07
C GLU A 377 27.17 -12.23 4.76
N SER A 378 26.60 -11.84 3.62
CA SER A 378 27.35 -11.57 2.39
C SER A 378 26.98 -10.19 1.89
N ASP A 379 27.96 -9.30 1.97
CA ASP A 379 27.99 -7.94 1.43
C ASP A 379 27.90 -8.01 -0.11
N SER A 380 26.70 -7.81 -0.65
CA SER A 380 26.50 -7.54 -2.07
C SER A 380 25.23 -6.72 -2.27
N ASP A 381 25.44 -5.44 -2.52
CA ASP A 381 24.63 -4.50 -3.30
C ASP A 381 23.47 -5.17 -4.06
N ASP A 382 22.26 -5.15 -3.50
CA ASP A 382 21.03 -5.65 -4.14
C ASP A 382 20.02 -4.50 -4.27
N GLY A 383 20.10 -3.81 -5.41
CA GLY A 383 19.16 -2.78 -5.85
C GLY A 383 17.81 -3.35 -6.28
N SER A 384 17.21 -4.17 -5.42
CA SER A 384 15.89 -4.79 -5.61
C SER A 384 14.84 -4.01 -4.80
N TYR A 385 14.49 -2.81 -5.24
CA TYR A 385 13.29 -2.14 -4.74
C TYR A 385 12.15 -2.33 -5.74
N VAL A 386 11.06 -2.93 -5.28
CA VAL A 386 9.79 -3.04 -6.02
C VAL A 386 9.29 -1.64 -6.34
N TYR A 387 9.24 -1.32 -7.63
CA TYR A 387 8.64 -0.09 -8.15
C TYR A 387 7.14 -0.15 -7.86
N VAL A 388 6.59 0.85 -7.17
CA VAL A 388 5.14 1.01 -7.06
C VAL A 388 4.62 1.14 -8.48
N GLU A 389 3.64 0.31 -8.88
CA GLU A 389 3.01 0.39 -10.20
C GLU A 389 2.78 1.85 -10.55
N SER A 390 3.41 2.28 -11.65
CA SER A 390 3.46 3.66 -12.10
C SER A 390 2.09 4.32 -11.94
N PHE A 391 2.00 5.39 -11.15
CA PHE A 391 0.79 6.19 -10.99
C PHE A 391 0.55 7.07 -12.24
N ILE A 392 0.58 6.47 -13.43
CA ILE A 392 0.67 7.19 -14.69
C ILE A 392 -0.56 6.85 -15.54
N ASP A 393 -1.55 7.75 -15.48
CA ASP A 393 -2.18 8.27 -16.69
C ASP A 393 -2.00 9.80 -16.68
N VAL A 394 -0.85 10.27 -17.20
CA VAL A 394 -0.55 11.70 -17.29
C VAL A 394 -1.39 12.29 -18.42
N GLN A 395 -2.65 12.61 -18.13
CA GLN A 395 -3.30 13.71 -18.81
C GLN A 395 -2.61 15.03 -18.36
N PRO A 396 -2.46 16.04 -19.23
CA PRO A 396 -1.82 17.31 -18.88
C PRO A 396 -2.51 18.13 -17.77
N ASP A 397 -3.59 17.61 -17.20
CA ASP A 397 -4.58 18.37 -16.45
C ASP A 397 -4.39 18.16 -14.93
N GLY A 398 -3.36 18.81 -14.38
CA GLY A 398 -3.21 19.05 -12.94
C GLY A 398 -2.60 17.89 -12.12
N SER A 399 -1.65 18.23 -11.26
CA SER A 399 -1.09 17.32 -10.24
C SER A 399 -1.90 17.37 -8.94
N TYR A 400 -1.80 16.32 -8.12
CA TYR A 400 -2.50 16.20 -6.84
C TYR A 400 -2.18 17.37 -5.90
N LEU A 401 -0.93 17.81 -5.90
CA LEU A 401 -0.46 19.02 -5.23
C LEU A 401 -0.06 20.10 -6.25
N ASP A 402 -0.02 21.38 -5.86
CA ASP A 402 0.37 22.48 -6.75
C ASP A 402 1.85 22.38 -7.20
N ARG A 403 2.09 21.66 -8.30
CA ARG A 403 3.40 21.42 -8.91
C ARG A 403 4.10 22.72 -9.26
N ASP A 404 3.38 23.72 -9.73
CA ASP A 404 3.98 24.98 -10.15
C ASP A 404 4.49 25.77 -8.94
N THR A 405 3.80 25.72 -7.80
CA THR A 405 4.32 26.31 -6.55
C THR A 405 5.51 25.53 -6.00
N PHE A 406 5.47 24.19 -6.05
CA PHE A 406 6.60 23.33 -5.65
C PHE A 406 7.89 23.70 -6.42
N LEU A 407 7.80 23.77 -7.75
CA LEU A 407 8.92 24.10 -8.63
C LEU A 407 9.39 25.57 -8.52
N ARG A 408 8.60 26.45 -7.87
CA ARG A 408 8.91 27.88 -7.68
C ARG A 408 9.52 28.21 -6.31
N MET A 409 9.65 27.24 -5.40
CA MET A 409 10.27 27.45 -4.08
C MET A 409 11.78 27.76 -4.17
N SER A 410 12.39 28.35 -3.13
CA SER A 410 13.86 28.48 -3.09
C SER A 410 14.48 27.12 -2.77
N PRO A 411 15.61 26.70 -3.40
CA PRO A 411 16.54 27.50 -4.23
C PRO A 411 16.20 27.58 -5.73
N PHE A 412 15.01 27.15 -6.13
CA PHE A 412 14.60 26.96 -7.54
C PHE A 412 14.36 28.25 -8.33
N THR A 413 14.48 29.43 -7.72
CA THR A 413 14.35 30.72 -8.39
C THR A 413 15.58 31.15 -9.23
N GLY A 414 16.61 30.28 -9.41
CA GLY A 414 17.72 30.58 -10.34
C GLY A 414 18.65 29.41 -10.73
N GLY A 415 18.82 29.19 -12.04
CA GLY A 415 19.93 28.42 -12.65
C GLY A 415 19.62 26.98 -13.13
N ALA A 416 19.63 26.77 -14.46
CA ALA A 416 19.11 25.62 -15.21
C ALA A 416 19.74 24.21 -15.01
N ALA A 417 20.66 23.99 -14.07
CA ALA A 417 21.49 22.76 -14.05
C ALA A 417 21.55 21.98 -12.73
N ARG A 418 20.88 22.43 -11.65
CA ARG A 418 20.87 21.75 -10.33
C ARG A 418 19.49 21.59 -9.71
N TYR A 419 18.43 21.67 -10.52
CA TYR A 419 17.05 21.69 -10.01
C TYR A 419 16.59 20.34 -9.43
N SER A 420 17.01 19.20 -9.98
CA SER A 420 16.58 17.87 -9.50
C SER A 420 17.05 17.59 -8.07
N ASP A 421 18.32 17.88 -7.79
CA ASP A 421 18.97 17.48 -6.54
C ASP A 421 18.47 18.36 -5.38
N CYS A 422 18.40 19.67 -5.59
CA CYS A 422 17.82 20.57 -4.60
C CYS A 422 16.32 20.29 -4.34
N CYS A 423 15.55 19.83 -5.33
CA CYS A 423 14.16 19.43 -5.16
C CYS A 423 14.05 18.17 -4.29
N ARG A 424 14.91 17.18 -4.55
CA ARG A 424 14.99 15.96 -3.74
C ARG A 424 15.37 16.28 -2.30
N ASP A 425 16.36 17.15 -2.07
CA ASP A 425 16.78 17.58 -0.73
C ASP A 425 15.65 18.29 0.05
N ALA A 426 14.89 19.16 -0.62
CA ALA A 426 13.77 19.86 0.03
C ALA A 426 12.61 18.91 0.37
N VAL A 427 12.31 17.95 -0.50
CA VAL A 427 11.32 16.90 -0.25
C VAL A 427 11.78 16.02 0.89
N GLU A 428 13.05 15.62 0.90
CA GLU A 428 13.64 14.84 1.99
C GLU A 428 13.46 15.56 3.33
N GLU A 429 13.77 16.86 3.40
CA GLU A 429 13.59 17.66 4.62
C GLU A 429 12.14 17.66 5.10
N ILE A 430 11.18 17.85 4.18
CA ILE A 430 9.75 17.84 4.49
C ILE A 430 9.31 16.47 4.99
N ILE A 431 9.59 15.39 4.24
CA ILE A 431 9.16 14.04 4.64
C ILE A 431 9.80 13.69 5.98
N ARG A 432 11.10 13.95 6.15
CA ARG A 432 11.82 13.69 7.41
C ARG A 432 11.17 14.36 8.61
N GLU A 433 10.84 15.66 8.52
CA GLU A 433 10.25 16.40 9.63
C GLU A 433 8.78 16.01 9.88
N ILE A 434 8.02 15.80 8.81
CA ILE A 434 6.60 15.42 8.90
C ILE A 434 6.44 14.00 9.40
N THR A 435 7.32 13.06 9.06
CA THR A 435 7.26 11.65 9.51
C THR A 435 8.28 11.34 10.61
N ASN A 436 8.79 12.34 11.33
CA ASN A 436 9.73 12.14 12.44
C ASN A 436 9.09 11.34 13.60
N GLY A 437 9.70 10.21 13.96
CA GLY A 437 9.26 9.32 15.04
C GLY A 437 9.23 9.97 16.44
N GLU A 438 10.01 11.03 16.68
CA GLU A 438 9.98 11.76 17.96
C GLU A 438 8.62 12.42 18.25
N PHE A 439 7.86 12.73 17.19
CA PHE A 439 6.54 13.36 17.28
C PHE A 439 5.39 12.38 17.04
N LEU A 440 5.65 11.07 17.13
CA LEU A 440 4.65 10.03 16.88
C LEU A 440 3.39 10.21 17.74
N GLU A 441 3.56 10.49 19.04
CA GLU A 441 2.43 10.72 19.97
C GLU A 441 1.61 11.94 19.56
N HIS A 442 2.27 13.03 19.19
CA HIS A 442 1.63 14.28 18.77
C HIS A 442 0.84 14.08 17.49
N ASP A 443 1.45 13.44 16.50
CA ASP A 443 0.83 13.21 15.20
C ASP A 443 -0.33 12.21 15.31
N ALA A 444 -0.21 11.20 16.17
CA ALA A 444 -1.28 10.26 16.47
C ALA A 444 -2.50 10.96 17.11
N TYR A 445 -2.27 11.87 18.08
CA TYR A 445 -3.36 12.68 18.65
C TYR A 445 -4.07 13.53 17.60
N LEU A 446 -3.30 14.24 16.77
CA LEU A 446 -3.85 15.15 15.77
C LEU A 446 -4.63 14.41 14.68
N LEU A 447 -4.15 13.24 14.26
CA LEU A 447 -4.89 12.38 13.32
C LEU A 447 -6.14 11.79 13.97
N LEU A 448 -6.07 11.34 15.22
CA LEU A 448 -7.22 10.86 15.96
C LEU A 448 -8.28 11.95 16.09
N GLU A 449 -7.89 13.19 16.40
CA GLU A 449 -8.81 14.33 16.50
C GLU A 449 -9.58 14.53 15.18
N GLU A 450 -8.89 14.53 14.03
CA GLU A 450 -9.52 14.69 12.72
C GLU A 450 -10.43 13.50 12.33
N VAL A 451 -10.07 12.27 12.72
CA VAL A 451 -10.94 11.09 12.59
C VAL A 451 -12.20 11.24 13.45
N MET A 452 -12.04 11.64 14.71
CA MET A 452 -13.16 11.75 15.64
C MET A 452 -14.11 12.90 15.31
N ILE A 453 -13.61 14.01 14.73
CA ILE A 453 -14.48 15.10 14.21
C ILE A 453 -15.49 14.56 13.20
N ARG A 454 -15.06 13.65 12.32
CA ARG A 454 -15.90 13.04 11.28
C ARG A 454 -16.78 11.93 11.84
N MET A 455 -16.30 11.24 12.87
CA MET A 455 -17.01 10.13 13.51
C MET A 455 -17.85 10.53 14.73
N ALA A 456 -17.92 11.81 15.11
CA ALA A 456 -18.61 12.26 16.32
C ALA A 456 -20.06 11.75 16.41
N GLY A 457 -20.81 11.76 15.30
CA GLY A 457 -22.17 11.24 15.24
C GLY A 457 -22.32 9.73 15.46
N ALA A 458 -21.24 8.95 15.29
CA ALA A 458 -21.23 7.50 15.56
C ALA A 458 -21.05 7.17 17.06
N TYR A 459 -20.56 8.14 17.84
CA TYR A 459 -20.30 8.00 19.28
C TYR A 459 -21.30 8.79 20.12
N CYS A 460 -21.71 9.98 19.66
CA CYS A 460 -22.58 10.88 20.38
C CYS A 460 -23.81 11.27 19.54
N PRO A 461 -24.99 10.69 19.85
CA PRO A 461 -26.26 11.02 19.20
C PRO A 461 -26.66 12.50 19.30
N GLU A 462 -26.22 13.17 20.37
CA GLU A 462 -26.61 14.54 20.73
C GLU A 462 -25.56 15.59 20.35
N ALA A 463 -24.42 15.17 19.79
CA ALA A 463 -23.38 16.11 19.39
C ALA A 463 -23.90 17.01 18.26
N PRO A 464 -23.72 18.34 18.35
CA PRO A 464 -24.10 19.24 17.26
C PRO A 464 -23.34 18.85 15.99
N PRO A 465 -23.97 18.97 14.79
CA PRO A 465 -23.30 18.69 13.53
C PRO A 465 -22.00 19.51 13.45
N PRO A 466 -20.94 19.00 12.79
CA PRO A 466 -19.64 19.66 12.75
C PRO A 466 -19.84 21.12 12.34
N SER A 467 -19.54 22.04 13.26
CA SER A 467 -19.75 23.45 13.00
C SER A 467 -18.85 23.84 11.83
N SER A 468 -19.46 24.19 10.70
CA SER A 468 -18.79 24.76 9.52
C SER A 468 -18.21 26.16 9.77
N SER A 469 -17.92 26.49 11.04
CA SER A 469 -17.42 27.77 11.52
C SER A 469 -15.93 27.78 11.85
N ARG A 470 -15.14 26.89 11.25
CA ARG A 470 -13.72 27.18 11.03
C ARG A 470 -13.66 28.01 9.75
N LYS A 471 -13.58 29.35 9.89
CA LYS A 471 -13.42 30.29 8.78
C LYS A 471 -12.32 29.78 7.85
N THR A 472 -12.70 29.32 6.66
CA THR A 472 -11.80 29.19 5.53
C THR A 472 -11.22 30.57 5.26
N PHE A 473 -9.94 30.76 5.61
CA PHE A 473 -9.27 32.03 5.41
C PHE A 473 -8.87 32.11 3.93
N GLY A 474 -9.78 32.61 3.10
CA GLY A 474 -9.45 33.17 1.79
C GLY A 474 -9.37 32.20 0.61
N SER A 475 -10.46 31.48 0.29
CA SER A 475 -10.61 30.96 -1.07
C SER A 475 -11.03 32.11 -2.02
N LYS A 476 -10.08 32.61 -2.82
CA LYS A 476 -10.43 33.33 -4.04
C LYS A 476 -11.04 32.30 -4.99
N LYS A 477 -12.26 32.60 -5.48
CA LYS A 477 -12.97 31.87 -6.54
C LYS A 477 -12.00 31.38 -7.63
N ALA A 478 -11.64 30.11 -7.59
CA ALA A 478 -11.16 29.35 -8.73
C ALA A 478 -12.31 28.44 -9.18
N ASN A 479 -12.49 28.33 -10.48
CA ASN A 479 -13.66 27.71 -11.12
C ASN A 479 -13.94 26.30 -10.57
N ALA A 480 -15.16 26.11 -10.09
CA ALA A 480 -15.68 24.81 -9.68
C ALA A 480 -15.73 23.86 -10.88
N ALA A 481 -14.75 22.96 -10.96
CA ALA A 481 -14.97 21.62 -11.48
C ALA A 481 -15.47 20.77 -10.30
N SER A 482 -16.58 20.09 -10.51
CA SER A 482 -17.36 19.33 -9.54
C SER A 482 -16.53 18.32 -8.73
N SER A 483 -16.32 18.58 -7.44
CA SER A 483 -16.07 17.52 -6.46
C SER A 483 -17.35 16.67 -6.34
N PRO A 484 -17.27 15.33 -6.30
CA PRO A 484 -18.46 14.50 -6.13
C PRO A 484 -19.00 14.71 -4.72
N THR A 485 -20.11 15.44 -4.63
CA THR A 485 -20.94 15.53 -3.43
C THR A 485 -21.28 14.12 -2.95
N SER A 486 -21.13 13.81 -1.65
CA SER A 486 -21.42 12.48 -1.09
C SER A 486 -22.71 11.91 -1.66
N ILE A 487 -22.65 10.74 -2.32
CA ILE A 487 -23.82 10.00 -2.85
C ILE A 487 -24.90 9.86 -1.77
N THR A 488 -24.46 9.73 -0.52
CA THR A 488 -25.30 9.70 0.68
C THR A 488 -26.26 10.89 0.75
N SER A 489 -25.87 12.11 0.37
CA SER A 489 -26.77 13.28 0.40
C SER A 489 -27.80 13.29 -0.73
N TYR A 490 -27.50 12.67 -1.88
CA TYR A 490 -28.42 12.59 -3.02
C TYR A 490 -29.48 11.49 -2.88
N VAL A 491 -29.19 10.45 -2.09
CA VAL A 491 -30.13 9.34 -1.84
C VAL A 491 -31.08 9.65 -0.67
N MET A 492 -30.77 10.65 0.16
CA MET A 492 -31.62 11.06 1.29
C MET A 492 -32.79 11.94 0.81
N GLY A 493 -33.96 11.32 0.66
CA GLY A 493 -35.22 12.08 0.68
C GLY A 493 -35.45 12.64 2.08
N HIS A 494 -35.69 13.95 2.19
CA HIS A 494 -36.13 14.56 3.46
C HIS A 494 -37.57 14.13 3.76
N ASP A 495 -37.75 13.16 4.66
CA ASP A 495 -39.01 12.96 5.36
C ASP A 495 -38.89 13.59 6.76
N ASP A 496 -39.60 14.71 6.95
CA ASP A 496 -39.75 15.42 8.22
C ASP A 496 -40.65 14.62 9.17
N SER A 497 -40.11 13.64 9.90
CA SER A 497 -40.61 13.29 11.24
C SER A 497 -39.77 12.20 11.92
N THR A 498 -38.81 12.59 12.77
CA THR A 498 -38.46 12.05 14.10
C THR A 498 -37.01 12.42 14.44
N THR A 499 -36.76 12.82 15.68
CA THR A 499 -35.44 13.09 16.25
C THR A 499 -34.65 11.78 16.37
N ALA A 500 -34.17 11.25 15.26
CA ALA A 500 -33.34 10.05 15.23
C ALA A 500 -31.86 10.41 15.43
N SER A 501 -31.12 9.49 16.06
CA SER A 501 -29.66 9.61 16.24
C SER A 501 -28.95 9.49 14.88
N PRO A 502 -27.94 10.32 14.57
CA PRO A 502 -27.17 10.22 13.31
C PRO A 502 -26.65 8.82 13.00
N LEU A 503 -26.27 8.07 14.04
CA LEU A 503 -25.84 6.68 13.91
C LEU A 503 -26.99 5.75 13.46
N TYR A 504 -28.19 5.95 14.01
CA TYR A 504 -29.36 5.17 13.62
C TYR A 504 -29.75 5.44 12.17
N ASP A 505 -29.67 6.71 11.74
CA ASP A 505 -29.92 7.09 10.34
C ASP A 505 -28.89 6.47 9.39
N GLN A 506 -27.61 6.44 9.79
CA GLN A 506 -26.57 5.75 9.03
C GLN A 506 -26.84 4.24 8.91
N MET A 507 -27.18 3.57 10.01
CA MET A 507 -27.54 2.14 10.02
C MET A 507 -28.75 1.85 9.13
N ASN A 508 -29.79 2.69 9.22
CA ASN A 508 -30.96 2.60 8.37
C ASN A 508 -30.61 2.79 6.90
N SER A 509 -29.73 3.74 6.59
CA SER A 509 -29.30 3.99 5.23
C SER A 509 -28.56 2.79 4.61
N ILE A 510 -27.65 2.16 5.36
CA ILE A 510 -26.93 0.96 4.93
C ILE A 510 -27.91 -0.12 4.46
N HIS A 511 -28.95 -0.42 5.24
CA HIS A 511 -29.88 -1.51 4.93
C HIS A 511 -31.02 -1.09 4.00
N ASN A 512 -31.77 -0.08 4.40
CA ASN A 512 -33.05 0.27 3.78
C ASN A 512 -32.89 1.08 2.49
N HIS A 513 -31.75 1.73 2.29
CA HIS A 513 -31.46 2.51 1.08
C HIS A 513 -30.42 1.83 0.20
N ILE A 514 -29.21 1.58 0.72
CA ILE A 514 -28.10 1.08 -0.10
C ILE A 514 -28.28 -0.41 -0.42
N LEU A 515 -28.37 -1.28 0.60
CA LEU A 515 -28.52 -2.72 0.39
C LEU A 515 -29.82 -3.04 -0.36
N ARG A 516 -30.93 -2.38 -0.02
CA ARG A 516 -32.22 -2.60 -0.71
C ARG A 516 -32.18 -2.24 -2.19
N ARG A 517 -31.36 -1.26 -2.60
CA ARG A 517 -31.17 -0.88 -4.01
C ARG A 517 -30.22 -1.83 -4.74
N CYS A 518 -29.19 -2.32 -4.06
CA CYS A 518 -28.14 -3.15 -4.66
C CYS A 518 -28.45 -4.66 -4.65
N ASP A 519 -29.10 -5.16 -3.61
CA ASP A 519 -29.50 -6.57 -3.45
C ASP A 519 -30.84 -6.71 -2.69
N PRO A 520 -31.99 -6.41 -3.36
CA PRO A 520 -33.31 -6.44 -2.74
C PRO A 520 -33.73 -7.78 -2.11
N PRO A 521 -33.37 -8.98 -2.64
CA PRO A 521 -33.63 -10.26 -2.00
C PRO A 521 -33.02 -10.35 -0.59
N THR A 522 -31.73 -10.05 -0.44
CA THR A 522 -31.02 -10.13 0.83
C THR A 522 -31.58 -9.11 1.84
N ALA A 523 -31.81 -7.87 1.40
CA ALA A 523 -32.41 -6.83 2.26
C ALA A 523 -33.77 -7.26 2.83
N ARG A 524 -34.65 -7.83 1.99
CA ARG A 524 -35.98 -8.31 2.42
C ARG A 524 -35.87 -9.50 3.37
N HIS A 525 -34.95 -10.42 3.11
CA HIS A 525 -34.75 -11.59 3.96
C HIS A 525 -34.30 -11.20 5.37
N LEU A 526 -33.29 -10.33 5.48
CA LEU A 526 -32.85 -9.78 6.76
C LEU A 526 -34.00 -9.08 7.50
N SER A 527 -34.82 -8.28 6.80
CA SER A 527 -35.99 -7.64 7.40
C SER A 527 -37.07 -8.64 7.85
N HIS A 528 -37.33 -9.70 7.08
CA HIS A 528 -38.29 -10.75 7.46
C HIS A 528 -37.85 -11.51 8.71
N LEU A 529 -36.55 -11.72 8.89
CA LEU A 529 -35.97 -12.35 10.08
C LEU A 529 -35.90 -11.40 11.29
N GLY A 530 -36.33 -10.14 11.14
CA GLY A 530 -36.22 -9.13 12.19
C GLY A 530 -34.79 -8.70 12.50
N ILE A 531 -33.87 -8.87 11.52
CA ILE A 531 -32.48 -8.47 11.69
C ILE A 531 -32.35 -6.96 11.46
N GLU A 532 -32.22 -6.22 12.55
CA GLU A 532 -31.90 -4.80 12.54
C GLU A 532 -30.43 -4.54 12.19
N PRO A 533 -30.10 -3.47 11.45
CA PRO A 533 -28.74 -3.26 10.93
C PRO A 533 -27.71 -3.08 12.04
N GLN A 534 -28.08 -2.44 13.17
CA GLN A 534 -27.20 -2.30 14.33
C GLN A 534 -26.64 -3.63 14.87
N MET A 535 -27.31 -4.76 14.63
CA MET A 535 -26.85 -6.05 15.13
C MET A 535 -25.58 -6.56 14.43
N PHE A 536 -25.29 -6.09 13.21
CA PHE A 536 -24.08 -6.49 12.48
C PHE A 536 -23.17 -5.30 12.11
N SER A 537 -23.72 -4.15 11.71
CA SER A 537 -22.91 -3.04 11.19
C SER A 537 -22.46 -2.02 12.23
N LEU A 538 -22.99 -2.06 13.46
CA LEU A 538 -22.64 -1.08 14.50
C LEU A 538 -21.13 -1.10 14.81
N ARG A 539 -20.57 -2.30 15.00
CA ARG A 539 -19.14 -2.48 15.27
C ARG A 539 -18.31 -2.03 14.06
N TRP A 540 -18.71 -2.47 12.87
CA TRP A 540 -18.02 -2.15 11.61
C TRP A 540 -17.89 -0.64 11.38
N VAL A 541 -18.97 0.11 11.60
CA VAL A 541 -18.97 1.56 11.44
C VAL A 541 -18.20 2.25 12.57
N ARG A 542 -18.45 1.89 13.83
CA ARG A 542 -17.82 2.56 14.98
C ARG A 542 -16.30 2.42 15.02
N VAL A 543 -15.75 1.34 14.51
CA VAL A 543 -14.28 1.15 14.50
C VAL A 543 -13.70 1.05 13.08
N LEU A 544 -14.44 1.53 12.06
CA LEU A 544 -14.03 1.53 10.65
C LEU A 544 -13.44 0.18 10.19
N MET A 545 -14.16 -0.91 10.45
CA MET A 545 -13.75 -2.31 10.18
C MET A 545 -12.44 -2.78 10.84
N SER A 546 -11.81 -1.98 11.71
CA SER A 546 -10.48 -2.31 12.25
C SER A 546 -10.46 -3.63 13.01
N ARG A 547 -11.57 -4.03 13.65
CA ARG A 547 -11.69 -5.30 14.37
C ARG A 547 -12.02 -6.51 13.50
N GLU A 548 -12.26 -6.30 12.21
CA GLU A 548 -12.57 -7.38 11.26
C GLU A 548 -11.34 -7.89 10.53
N PHE A 549 -10.24 -7.12 10.52
CA PHE A 549 -9.07 -7.36 9.70
C PHE A 549 -7.76 -7.19 10.48
N GLU A 550 -6.68 -7.79 9.96
CA GLU A 550 -5.33 -7.56 10.46
C GLU A 550 -4.85 -6.14 10.13
N MET A 551 -3.86 -5.62 10.86
CA MET A 551 -3.48 -4.20 10.80
C MET A 551 -3.21 -3.68 9.38
N ALA A 552 -2.47 -4.43 8.58
CA ALA A 552 -2.15 -4.00 7.24
C ALA A 552 -3.36 -3.98 6.29
N GLN A 553 -4.28 -4.93 6.45
CA GLN A 553 -5.55 -4.96 5.75
C GLN A 553 -6.46 -3.80 6.19
N VAL A 554 -6.44 -3.45 7.49
CA VAL A 554 -7.17 -2.28 8.00
C VAL A 554 -6.67 -1.00 7.34
N TRP A 555 -5.35 -0.84 7.18
CA TRP A 555 -4.80 0.34 6.50
C TRP A 555 -5.28 0.45 5.06
N GLN A 556 -5.36 -0.64 4.32
CA GLN A 556 -5.91 -0.62 2.98
C GLN A 556 -7.39 -0.22 2.95
N VAL A 557 -8.19 -0.74 3.88
CA VAL A 557 -9.59 -0.32 4.02
C VAL A 557 -9.68 1.19 4.33
N TRP A 558 -8.80 1.69 5.19
CA TRP A 558 -8.76 3.11 5.56
C TRP A 558 -8.22 4.00 4.44
N ASP A 559 -7.26 3.52 3.64
CA ASP A 559 -6.78 4.21 2.44
C ASP A 559 -7.96 4.49 1.49
N ALA A 560 -8.84 3.50 1.29
CA ALA A 560 -10.04 3.67 0.49
C ALA A 560 -11.04 4.65 1.14
N ILE A 561 -11.31 4.54 2.45
CA ILE A 561 -12.24 5.44 3.15
C ILE A 561 -11.76 6.90 3.08
N PHE A 562 -10.49 7.14 3.38
CA PHE A 562 -9.90 8.48 3.45
C PHE A 562 -9.67 9.10 2.08
N SER A 563 -9.32 8.32 1.07
CA SER A 563 -9.15 8.87 -0.30
C SER A 563 -10.47 9.15 -1.00
N VAL A 564 -11.52 8.37 -0.75
CA VAL A 564 -12.80 8.48 -1.47
C VAL A 564 -13.77 9.43 -0.79
N THR A 565 -13.86 9.34 0.54
CA THR A 565 -14.78 10.15 1.35
C THR A 565 -14.05 10.80 2.53
N PRO A 566 -13.00 11.63 2.27
CA PRO A 566 -12.20 12.23 3.32
C PRO A 566 -13.02 13.08 4.28
N CYS A 567 -14.15 13.67 3.86
CA CYS A 567 -14.91 14.61 4.67
C CYS A 567 -15.88 13.98 5.67
N ASP A 568 -16.40 12.77 5.41
CA ASP A 568 -17.48 12.15 6.19
C ASP A 568 -17.35 10.64 6.41
N PHE A 569 -16.33 10.00 5.81
CA PHE A 569 -16.10 8.56 5.83
C PHE A 569 -17.29 7.71 5.34
N SER A 570 -18.21 8.27 4.56
CA SER A 570 -19.43 7.59 4.12
C SER A 570 -19.16 6.36 3.25
N PHE A 571 -17.96 6.17 2.70
CA PHE A 571 -17.53 4.94 2.02
C PHE A 571 -17.63 3.69 2.92
N ILE A 572 -17.56 3.84 4.25
CA ILE A 572 -17.80 2.74 5.21
C ILE A 572 -19.17 2.06 5.00
N ASN A 573 -20.18 2.83 4.58
CA ASN A 573 -21.53 2.31 4.33
C ASN A 573 -21.52 1.30 3.18
N LEU A 574 -20.73 1.56 2.14
CA LEU A 574 -20.59 0.69 0.97
C LEU A 574 -19.77 -0.55 1.32
N LEU A 575 -18.73 -0.41 2.15
CA LEU A 575 -17.98 -1.54 2.70
C LEU A 575 -18.90 -2.48 3.52
N CYS A 576 -19.79 -1.93 4.35
CA CYS A 576 -20.78 -2.75 5.07
C CYS A 576 -21.70 -3.51 4.11
N VAL A 577 -22.22 -2.86 3.06
CA VAL A 577 -23.08 -3.53 2.08
C VAL A 577 -22.31 -4.57 1.25
N ALA A 578 -21.08 -4.27 0.85
CA ALA A 578 -20.21 -5.21 0.15
C ALA A 578 -19.94 -6.46 0.99
N ALA A 579 -19.67 -6.30 2.29
CA ALA A 579 -19.49 -7.42 3.22
C ALA A 579 -20.76 -8.28 3.33
N VAL A 580 -21.94 -7.67 3.40
CA VAL A 580 -23.22 -8.42 3.42
C VAL A 580 -23.44 -9.19 2.11
N ARG A 581 -23.11 -8.59 0.96
CA ARG A 581 -23.26 -9.23 -0.36
C ARG A 581 -22.33 -10.43 -0.55
N GLU A 582 -21.15 -10.42 0.06
CA GLU A 582 -20.23 -11.56 0.01
C GLU A 582 -20.83 -12.83 0.67
N PHE A 583 -21.70 -12.67 1.67
CA PHE A 583 -22.39 -13.79 2.33
C PHE A 583 -23.80 -14.03 1.81
N ARG A 584 -24.18 -13.43 0.68
CA ARG A 584 -25.55 -13.48 0.14
C ARG A 584 -26.14 -14.89 0.11
N ASP A 585 -25.43 -15.84 -0.48
CA ASP A 585 -25.99 -17.17 -0.70
C ASP A 585 -26.17 -17.95 0.60
N GLU A 586 -25.31 -17.73 1.60
CA GLU A 586 -25.46 -18.30 2.94
C GLU A 586 -26.60 -17.64 3.72
N ILE A 587 -26.72 -16.32 3.64
CA ILE A 587 -27.79 -15.56 4.29
C ILE A 587 -29.15 -16.06 3.76
N LEU A 588 -29.28 -16.23 2.45
CA LEU A 588 -30.53 -16.65 1.81
C LEU A 588 -30.83 -18.15 1.99
N ALA A 589 -29.83 -18.97 2.31
CA ALA A 589 -30.01 -20.40 2.58
C ALA A 589 -30.53 -20.69 4.01
N VAL A 590 -30.51 -19.68 4.89
CA VAL A 590 -30.76 -19.81 6.32
C VAL A 590 -32.06 -19.09 6.69
N GLU A 591 -32.89 -19.70 7.53
CA GLU A 591 -34.22 -19.17 7.89
C GLU A 591 -34.31 -18.62 9.32
N ASP A 592 -33.20 -18.56 10.06
CA ASP A 592 -33.16 -18.04 11.43
C ASP A 592 -32.15 -16.91 11.60
N ALA A 593 -32.51 -15.92 12.44
CA ALA A 593 -31.70 -14.72 12.61
C ALA A 593 -30.31 -15.00 13.22
N THR A 594 -30.24 -15.98 14.13
CA THR A 594 -28.98 -16.33 14.83
C THR A 594 -27.93 -16.83 13.85
N SER A 595 -28.28 -17.79 13.00
CA SER A 595 -27.35 -18.34 12.01
C SER A 595 -26.89 -17.29 11.01
N VAL A 596 -27.76 -16.36 10.59
CA VAL A 596 -27.36 -15.24 9.72
C VAL A 596 -26.36 -14.31 10.42
N LEU A 597 -26.59 -13.95 11.69
CA LEU A 597 -25.64 -13.13 12.44
C LEU A 597 -24.29 -13.82 12.65
N LEU A 598 -24.27 -15.16 12.72
CA LEU A 598 -23.03 -15.95 12.78
C LEU A 598 -22.25 -15.91 11.45
N CYS A 599 -22.91 -15.74 10.30
CA CYS A 599 -22.22 -15.55 9.02
C CYS A 599 -21.35 -14.29 9.01
N PHE A 600 -21.74 -13.26 9.76
CA PHE A 600 -21.02 -11.98 9.89
C PHE A 600 -19.91 -12.00 10.95
N ARG A 601 -19.60 -13.17 11.52
CA ARG A 601 -18.44 -13.34 12.39
C ARG A 601 -17.21 -13.68 11.54
N ASP A 602 -16.03 -13.31 12.03
CA ASP A 602 -14.73 -13.74 11.47
C ASP A 602 -14.54 -13.34 9.99
N LEU A 603 -14.87 -12.09 9.65
CA LEU A 603 -14.80 -11.57 8.27
C LEU A 603 -13.42 -11.76 7.61
N SER A 604 -12.33 -11.54 8.35
CA SER A 604 -10.95 -11.71 7.86
C SER A 604 -10.66 -13.08 7.28
N ASP A 605 -11.31 -14.13 7.81
CA ASP A 605 -11.03 -15.50 7.44
C ASP A 605 -11.74 -15.90 6.14
N ARG A 606 -12.67 -15.05 5.69
CA ARG A 606 -13.64 -15.35 4.64
C ARG A 606 -13.58 -14.36 3.48
N ILE A 607 -13.15 -13.13 3.74
CA ILE A 607 -13.10 -12.05 2.75
C ILE A 607 -11.72 -11.40 2.79
N ASP A 608 -11.06 -11.35 1.63
CA ASP A 608 -9.84 -10.55 1.47
C ASP A 608 -10.18 -9.05 1.45
N ALA A 609 -9.39 -8.23 2.13
CA ALA A 609 -9.61 -6.78 2.18
C ALA A 609 -9.64 -6.12 0.78
N ASP A 610 -8.74 -6.51 -0.12
CA ASP A 610 -8.75 -6.09 -1.54
C ASP A 610 -10.10 -6.31 -2.19
N ARG A 611 -10.62 -7.53 -2.07
CA ARG A 611 -11.89 -7.92 -2.67
C ARG A 611 -13.05 -7.15 -2.07
N LEU A 612 -13.03 -6.92 -0.76
CA LEU A 612 -14.04 -6.10 -0.09
C LEU A 612 -14.04 -4.67 -0.63
N VAL A 613 -12.85 -4.06 -0.75
CA VAL A 613 -12.70 -2.69 -1.25
C VAL A 613 -13.08 -2.60 -2.73
N ASP A 614 -12.66 -3.54 -3.56
CA ASP A 614 -13.04 -3.61 -4.98
C ASP A 614 -14.56 -3.73 -5.17
N ASN A 615 -15.22 -4.60 -4.41
CA ASN A 615 -16.68 -4.72 -4.44
C ASN A 615 -17.39 -3.42 -4.00
N ALA A 616 -16.87 -2.75 -2.97
CA ALA A 616 -17.39 -1.47 -2.52
C ALA A 616 -17.15 -0.35 -3.55
N ARG A 617 -16.03 -0.39 -4.28
CA ARG A 617 -15.76 0.50 -5.42
C ARG A 617 -16.79 0.33 -6.52
N GLU A 618 -17.05 -0.91 -6.95
CA GLU A 618 -18.04 -1.20 -7.99
C GLU A 618 -19.44 -0.70 -7.59
N LEU A 619 -19.82 -0.86 -6.32
CA LEU A 619 -21.06 -0.29 -5.78
C LEU A 619 -21.07 1.24 -5.84
N TYR A 620 -19.97 1.88 -5.47
CA TYR A 620 -19.83 3.34 -5.51
C TYR A 620 -19.98 3.88 -6.93
N GLU A 621 -19.26 3.30 -7.89
CA GLU A 621 -19.31 3.68 -9.31
C GLU A 621 -20.72 3.47 -9.90
N ALA A 622 -21.36 2.33 -9.59
CA ALA A 622 -22.72 2.05 -10.04
C ALA A 622 -23.74 3.06 -9.49
N LEU A 623 -23.60 3.47 -8.23
CA LEU A 623 -24.47 4.48 -7.62
C LEU A 623 -24.23 5.88 -8.19
N LEU A 624 -22.99 6.27 -8.48
CA LEU A 624 -22.68 7.53 -9.16
C LEU A 624 -23.31 7.58 -10.55
N LEU A 625 -23.16 6.52 -11.34
CA LEU A 625 -23.76 6.41 -12.67
C LEU A 625 -25.29 6.51 -12.59
N ALA A 626 -25.90 5.80 -11.65
CA ALA A 626 -27.35 5.85 -11.49
C ALA A 626 -27.84 7.25 -11.08
N ALA A 627 -27.13 7.93 -10.17
CA ALA A 627 -27.44 9.30 -9.78
C ALA A 627 -27.30 10.29 -10.95
N ALA A 628 -26.25 10.15 -11.78
CA ALA A 628 -26.05 10.97 -12.97
C ALA A 628 -27.18 10.76 -14.00
N VAL A 629 -27.62 9.52 -14.20
CA VAL A 629 -28.75 9.19 -15.08
C VAL A 629 -30.05 9.79 -14.54
N GLU A 630 -30.34 9.64 -13.25
CA GLU A 630 -31.51 10.23 -12.60
C GLU A 630 -31.53 11.76 -12.72
N ALA A 631 -30.38 12.42 -12.48
CA ALA A 631 -30.24 13.85 -12.66
C ALA A 631 -30.48 14.28 -14.11
N SER A 632 -29.98 13.52 -15.10
CA SER A 632 -30.19 13.81 -16.52
C SER A 632 -31.65 13.64 -16.96
N ASN A 633 -32.38 12.70 -16.37
CA ASN A 633 -33.80 12.45 -16.64
C ASN A 633 -34.73 13.42 -15.90
N GLY A 634 -34.27 14.06 -14.81
CA GLY A 634 -35.03 15.06 -14.06
C GLY A 634 -35.11 16.45 -14.72
N PHE A 635 -34.41 16.66 -15.84
CA PHE A 635 -34.44 17.90 -16.63
C PHE A 635 -35.36 17.85 -17.87
N SER A 636 -36.22 16.83 -18.00
CA SER A 636 -37.20 16.73 -19.11
C SER A 636 -38.58 17.24 -18.76
#